data_AF-A0A0G4MWD9-F1
#
_entry.id   AF-A0A0G4MWD9-F1
#
_cell.length_a   1.000
_cell.length_b   1.000
_cell.length_c   1.000
_cell.angle_alpha   90.00
_cell.angle_beta   90.00
_cell.angle_gamma   90.00
#
_symmetry.space_group_name_H-M   'P 1'
#
loop_
_entity.id
_entity.type
_entity.pdbx_description
1 polymer ?
#
loop_
_entity_poly.entity_id
_entity_poly.type
_entity_poly.pdbx_seq_one_letter_code
_entity_poly.pdbx_strand_id
1 'polypeptide(L)'
;MWLDGIYMADTFYAKWTRLFQPANATAWADIALQFDTIDARTREPATELRVHGYDEGKTAVWADPITGAAPLVWARAVGWYVMALLEVAALLPAAHPARERLLGYFRAVAGGLRAVQDETGGWWNVMSEPYPGRPGNYIESSASVMFTFALLKGLRLGILPKEEFTETAAKAYRGMVDMFVTENDDGTLNWEKTVEVGSLGSNATFEYYSSIKLRQNDLRGGGVFMLAALEWESRTC
;
A
#
# COMPACT_ATOMS: atom_id res chain seq x y z
N MET A 1 4.05 -7.84 13.80
CA MET A 1 2.99 -7.59 12.80
C MET A 1 3.59 -6.86 11.60
N TRP A 2 3.25 -7.26 10.38
CA TRP A 2 3.71 -6.59 9.13
C TRP A 2 2.51 -6.03 8.41
N LEU A 3 2.67 -4.92 7.69
CA LEU A 3 1.59 -4.32 6.90
C LEU A 3 1.01 -5.30 5.87
N ASP A 4 1.85 -6.15 5.28
CA ASP A 4 1.47 -7.20 4.33
C ASP A 4 0.40 -8.11 4.92
N GLY A 5 0.56 -8.52 6.19
CA GLY A 5 -0.35 -9.43 6.89
C GLY A 5 -1.76 -8.87 7.03
N ILE A 6 -1.90 -7.55 7.11
CA ILE A 6 -3.20 -6.87 7.16
C ILE A 6 -3.98 -7.10 5.87
N TYR A 7 -3.30 -7.03 4.72
CA TYR A 7 -3.94 -7.38 3.45
C TYR A 7 -4.23 -8.87 3.35
N MET A 8 -3.27 -9.74 3.70
CA MET A 8 -3.42 -11.18 3.48
C MET A 8 -4.48 -11.83 4.40
N ALA A 9 -4.49 -11.48 5.69
CA ALA A 9 -5.31 -12.15 6.70
C ALA A 9 -6.58 -11.35 7.04
N ASP A 10 -6.44 -10.07 7.38
CA ASP A 10 -7.57 -9.29 7.92
C ASP A 10 -8.60 -8.94 6.85
N THR A 11 -8.18 -8.76 5.58
CA THR A 11 -9.16 -8.61 4.48
C THR A 11 -9.96 -9.89 4.26
N PHE A 12 -9.31 -11.06 4.35
CA PHE A 12 -10.00 -12.35 4.26
C PHE A 12 -10.95 -12.53 5.45
N TYR A 13 -10.49 -12.23 6.67
CA TYR A 13 -11.30 -12.32 7.88
C TYR A 13 -12.53 -11.40 7.80
N ALA A 14 -12.37 -10.18 7.30
CA ALA A 14 -13.48 -9.26 7.06
C ALA A 14 -14.46 -9.78 5.99
N LYS A 15 -13.96 -10.30 4.87
CA LYS A 15 -14.80 -10.90 3.81
C LYS A 15 -15.59 -12.09 4.34
N TRP A 16 -14.94 -12.98 5.06
CA TRP A 16 -15.58 -14.12 5.69
C TRP A 16 -16.66 -13.66 6.68
N THR A 17 -16.31 -12.75 7.59
CA THR A 17 -17.23 -12.24 8.63
C THR A 17 -18.45 -11.59 7.97
N ARG A 18 -18.25 -10.81 6.91
CA ARG A 18 -19.36 -10.22 6.15
C ARG A 18 -20.32 -11.25 5.56
N LEU A 19 -19.80 -12.35 5.02
CA LEU A 19 -20.60 -13.37 4.33
C LEU A 19 -21.36 -14.28 5.29
N PHE A 20 -20.70 -14.71 6.37
CA PHE A 20 -21.20 -15.81 7.19
C PHE A 20 -21.60 -15.39 8.60
N GLN A 21 -21.06 -14.27 9.11
CA GLN A 21 -21.34 -13.76 10.45
C GLN A 21 -21.45 -12.23 10.49
N PRO A 22 -22.28 -11.58 9.66
CA PRO A 22 -22.28 -10.13 9.51
C PRO A 22 -22.65 -9.36 10.79
N ALA A 23 -23.35 -10.02 11.74
CA ALA A 23 -23.72 -9.45 13.03
C ALA A 23 -22.73 -9.76 14.17
N ASN A 24 -21.61 -10.44 13.89
CA ASN A 24 -20.62 -10.80 14.91
C ASN A 24 -19.79 -9.57 15.32
N ALA A 25 -20.25 -8.86 16.36
CA ALA A 25 -19.61 -7.66 16.85
C ALA A 25 -18.19 -7.89 17.40
N THR A 26 -17.90 -9.07 17.96
CA THR A 26 -16.55 -9.37 18.48
C THR A 26 -15.56 -9.57 17.34
N ALA A 27 -15.96 -10.22 16.25
CA ALA A 27 -15.11 -10.35 15.06
C ALA A 27 -14.82 -8.99 14.41
N TRP A 28 -15.84 -8.13 14.29
CA TRP A 28 -15.63 -6.77 13.77
C TRP A 28 -14.75 -5.90 14.66
N ALA A 29 -14.88 -6.05 15.98
CA ALA A 29 -14.01 -5.35 16.94
C ALA A 29 -12.55 -5.83 16.83
N ASP A 30 -12.34 -7.14 16.68
CA ASP A 30 -11.00 -7.72 16.50
C ASP A 30 -10.36 -7.25 15.18
N ILE A 31 -11.08 -7.32 14.06
CA ILE A 31 -10.61 -6.80 12.78
C ILE A 31 -10.22 -5.32 12.92
N ALA A 32 -11.07 -4.50 13.53
CA ALA A 32 -10.77 -3.08 13.73
C ALA A 32 -9.52 -2.87 14.62
N LEU A 33 -9.34 -3.69 15.64
CA LEU A 33 -8.16 -3.63 16.53
C LEU A 33 -6.86 -3.91 15.76
N GLN A 34 -6.84 -4.86 14.82
CA GLN A 34 -5.64 -5.13 14.02
C GLN A 34 -5.19 -3.89 13.24
N PHE A 35 -6.14 -3.16 12.63
CA PHE A 35 -5.86 -1.90 11.94
C PHE A 35 -5.44 -0.78 12.89
N ASP A 36 -6.14 -0.60 14.01
CA ASP A 36 -5.79 0.43 15.00
C ASP A 36 -4.38 0.20 15.56
N THR A 37 -4.01 -1.05 15.84
CA THR A 37 -2.69 -1.43 16.36
C THR A 37 -1.60 -1.23 15.32
N ILE A 38 -1.75 -1.77 14.11
CA ILE A 38 -0.69 -1.65 13.10
C ILE A 38 -0.47 -0.19 12.70
N ASP A 39 -1.53 0.61 12.60
CA ASP A 39 -1.43 2.03 12.27
C ASP A 39 -0.63 2.79 13.33
N ALA A 40 -1.03 2.63 14.60
CA ALA A 40 -0.39 3.31 15.72
C ALA A 40 1.09 2.94 15.89
N ARG A 41 1.48 1.72 15.53
CA ARG A 41 2.85 1.21 15.73
C ARG A 41 3.78 1.47 14.56
N THR A 42 3.25 1.70 13.36
CA THR A 42 4.08 1.84 12.15
C THR A 42 4.05 3.23 11.56
N ARG A 43 3.18 4.13 12.01
CA ARG A 43 3.10 5.50 11.49
C ARG A 43 4.39 6.28 11.70
N GLU A 44 4.91 6.81 10.60
CA GLU A 44 6.00 7.79 10.58
C GLU A 44 5.40 9.21 10.58
N PRO A 45 5.48 9.98 11.68
CA PRO A 45 4.76 11.26 11.79
C PRO A 45 5.21 12.34 10.80
N ALA A 46 6.45 12.25 10.30
CA ALA A 46 6.99 13.24 9.37
C ALA A 46 6.36 13.14 7.97
N THR A 47 5.98 11.94 7.54
CA THR A 47 5.51 11.66 6.18
C THR A 47 4.07 11.17 6.12
N GLU A 48 3.48 10.79 7.26
CA GLU A 48 2.20 10.07 7.31
C GLU A 48 2.23 8.72 6.57
N LEU A 49 3.42 8.17 6.31
CA LEU A 49 3.57 6.82 5.78
C LEU A 49 3.70 5.81 6.93
N ARG A 50 3.74 4.52 6.59
CA ARG A 50 3.89 3.44 7.56
C ARG A 50 5.16 2.65 7.27
N VAL A 51 6.00 2.43 8.27
CA VAL A 51 7.14 1.51 8.15
C VAL A 51 6.64 0.08 7.95
N HIS A 52 7.48 -0.80 7.38
CA HIS A 52 7.07 -2.14 6.95
C HIS A 52 6.33 -2.97 8.03
N GLY A 53 6.69 -2.80 9.31
CA GLY A 53 6.04 -3.52 10.39
C GLY A 53 6.56 -3.14 11.76
N TYR A 54 6.18 -3.92 12.75
CA TYR A 54 6.51 -3.72 14.16
C TYR A 54 6.66 -5.06 14.87
N ASP A 55 7.62 -5.15 15.78
CA ASP A 55 7.82 -6.26 16.71
C ASP A 55 7.53 -5.81 18.15
N GLU A 56 6.50 -6.40 18.77
CA GLU A 56 6.12 -6.10 20.16
C GLU A 56 7.17 -6.55 21.17
N GLY A 57 7.86 -7.66 20.88
CA GLY A 57 8.94 -8.16 21.73
C GLY A 57 10.20 -7.32 21.64
N LYS A 58 10.36 -6.51 20.58
CA LYS A 58 11.57 -5.73 20.27
C LYS A 58 12.84 -6.59 20.25
N THR A 59 12.68 -7.82 19.76
CA THR A 59 13.72 -8.85 19.70
C THR A 59 14.26 -9.05 18.29
N ALA A 60 13.47 -8.70 17.27
CA ALA A 60 13.92 -8.76 15.90
C ALA A 60 15.09 -7.80 15.67
N VAL A 61 16.06 -8.21 14.86
CA VAL A 61 17.31 -7.45 14.62
C VAL A 61 17.08 -6.04 14.04
N TRP A 62 15.95 -5.84 13.37
CA TRP A 62 15.54 -4.56 12.77
C TRP A 62 14.65 -3.71 13.69
N ALA A 63 14.16 -4.26 14.80
CA ALA A 63 13.17 -3.59 15.63
C ALA A 63 13.80 -2.44 16.39
N ASP A 64 13.21 -1.24 16.27
CA ASP A 64 13.58 -0.12 17.12
C ASP A 64 13.40 -0.49 18.62
N PRO A 65 14.39 -0.24 19.48
CA PRO A 65 14.36 -0.73 20.86
C PRO A 65 13.29 -0.05 21.75
N ILE A 66 12.74 1.10 21.31
CA ILE A 66 11.72 1.84 22.06
C ILE A 66 10.33 1.50 21.53
N THR A 67 10.14 1.65 20.23
CA THR A 67 8.86 1.56 19.55
C THR A 67 8.56 0.17 19.01
N GLY A 68 9.60 -0.64 18.73
CA GLY A 68 9.53 -1.92 18.04
C GLY A 68 9.34 -1.79 16.52
N ALA A 69 9.25 -0.58 15.98
CA ALA A 69 8.94 -0.33 14.58
C ALA A 69 10.12 -0.71 13.68
N ALA A 70 9.81 -1.11 12.44
CA ALA A 70 10.81 -1.29 11.39
C ALA A 70 11.46 0.06 11.04
N PRO A 71 12.72 0.07 10.59
CA PRO A 71 13.47 1.32 10.43
C PRO A 71 13.06 2.10 9.17
N LEU A 72 12.40 1.44 8.20
CA LEU A 72 12.19 1.99 6.87
C LEU A 72 10.76 1.76 6.36
N VAL A 73 10.28 2.74 5.60
CA VAL A 73 9.08 2.65 4.78
C VAL A 73 9.41 1.91 3.49
N TRP A 74 9.04 0.63 3.43
CA TRP A 74 9.09 -0.17 2.20
C TRP A 74 7.78 -0.01 1.43
N ALA A 75 7.86 0.42 0.18
CA ALA A 75 6.70 0.92 -0.56
C ALA A 75 5.59 -0.10 -0.72
N ARG A 76 5.90 -1.36 -1.08
CA ARG A 76 4.84 -2.36 -1.28
C ARG A 76 4.10 -2.70 0.02
N ALA A 77 4.77 -2.69 1.17
CA ALA A 77 4.10 -2.91 2.46
C ALA A 77 3.01 -1.85 2.70
N VAL A 78 3.30 -0.58 2.40
CA VAL A 78 2.28 0.50 2.45
C VAL A 78 1.20 0.26 1.39
N GLY A 79 1.56 -0.25 0.21
CA GLY A 79 0.61 -0.60 -0.86
C GLY A 79 -0.45 -1.59 -0.39
N TRP A 80 -0.03 -2.67 0.27
CA TRP A 80 -0.94 -3.63 0.89
C TRP A 80 -1.84 -2.98 1.94
N TYR A 81 -1.28 -2.13 2.79
CA TYR A 81 -2.03 -1.45 3.83
C TYR A 81 -3.14 -0.57 3.28
N VAL A 82 -2.86 0.27 2.27
CA VAL A 82 -3.90 1.16 1.70
C VAL A 82 -4.99 0.40 0.96
N MET A 83 -4.63 -0.71 0.29
CA MET A 83 -5.62 -1.60 -0.31
C MET A 83 -6.51 -2.24 0.76
N ALA A 84 -5.92 -2.72 1.86
CA ALA A 84 -6.65 -3.33 2.95
C ALA A 84 -7.62 -2.35 3.63
N LEU A 85 -7.20 -1.10 3.85
CA LEU A 85 -8.05 -0.05 4.41
C LEU A 85 -9.31 0.17 3.57
N LEU A 86 -9.16 0.31 2.24
CA LEU A 86 -10.30 0.52 1.34
C LEU A 86 -11.21 -0.71 1.25
N GLU A 87 -10.64 -1.93 1.24
CA GLU A 87 -11.42 -3.17 1.20
C GLU A 87 -12.21 -3.40 2.49
N VAL A 88 -11.56 -3.30 3.65
CA VAL A 88 -12.21 -3.60 4.94
C VAL A 88 -13.22 -2.52 5.33
N ALA A 89 -12.92 -1.24 5.07
CA ALA A 89 -13.89 -0.16 5.32
C ALA A 89 -15.20 -0.34 4.54
N ALA A 90 -15.15 -0.94 3.34
CA ALA A 90 -16.34 -1.23 2.54
C ALA A 90 -17.13 -2.46 3.03
N LEU A 91 -16.51 -3.36 3.79
CA LEU A 91 -17.12 -4.60 4.29
C LEU A 91 -17.75 -4.44 5.67
N LEU A 92 -17.27 -3.48 6.46
CA LEU A 92 -17.83 -3.16 7.77
C LEU A 92 -19.33 -2.79 7.68
N PRO A 93 -20.13 -3.11 8.72
CA PRO A 93 -21.49 -2.60 8.82
C PRO A 93 -21.50 -1.06 8.70
N ALA A 94 -22.51 -0.51 7.99
CA ALA A 94 -22.52 0.92 7.63
C ALA A 94 -22.39 1.89 8.81
N ALA A 95 -22.96 1.53 9.96
CA ALA A 95 -22.90 2.32 11.20
C ALA A 95 -21.70 1.97 12.11
N HIS A 96 -20.81 1.07 11.69
CA HIS A 96 -19.68 0.66 12.52
C HIS A 96 -18.63 1.78 12.62
N PRO A 97 -18.24 2.23 13.83
CA PRO A 97 -17.39 3.41 14.01
C PRO A 97 -15.99 3.25 13.39
N ALA A 98 -15.47 2.02 13.31
CA ALA A 98 -14.19 1.76 12.67
C ALA A 98 -14.17 2.14 11.18
N ARG A 99 -15.32 2.19 10.50
CA ARG A 99 -15.37 2.55 9.08
C ARG A 99 -14.74 3.92 8.82
N GLU A 100 -15.18 4.95 9.55
CA GLU A 100 -14.62 6.29 9.39
C GLU A 100 -13.19 6.41 9.93
N ARG A 101 -12.82 5.62 10.95
CA ARG A 101 -11.42 5.56 11.43
C ARG A 101 -10.49 5.04 10.32
N LEU A 102 -10.82 3.91 9.71
CA LEU A 102 -10.04 3.30 8.62
C LEU A 102 -9.95 4.23 7.40
N LEU A 103 -11.06 4.89 7.03
CA LEU A 103 -11.02 5.90 5.97
C LEU A 103 -10.17 7.13 6.36
N GLY A 104 -10.12 7.48 7.64
CA GLY A 104 -9.20 8.49 8.17
C GLY A 104 -7.74 8.10 8.00
N TYR A 105 -7.36 6.86 8.34
CA TYR A 105 -6.01 6.34 8.10
C TYR A 105 -5.66 6.34 6.62
N PHE A 106 -6.61 5.93 5.77
CA PHE A 106 -6.41 5.96 4.32
C PHE A 106 -6.15 7.38 3.80
N ARG A 107 -6.95 8.38 4.23
CA ARG A 107 -6.75 9.79 3.85
C ARG A 107 -5.37 10.31 4.30
N ALA A 108 -4.93 9.95 5.50
CA ALA A 108 -3.61 10.35 6.00
C ALA A 108 -2.48 9.77 5.13
N VAL A 109 -2.52 8.46 4.85
CA VAL A 109 -1.52 7.82 3.99
C VAL A 109 -1.59 8.36 2.55
N ALA A 110 -2.78 8.60 2.00
CA ALA A 110 -2.94 9.21 0.68
C ALA A 110 -2.28 10.60 0.61
N GLY A 111 -2.48 11.43 1.64
CA GLY A 111 -1.79 12.72 1.77
C GLY A 111 -0.27 12.58 1.79
N GLY A 112 0.26 11.62 2.55
CA GLY A 112 1.68 11.27 2.56
C GLY A 112 2.20 10.85 1.19
N LEU A 113 1.51 9.91 0.53
CA LEU A 113 1.85 9.44 -0.82
C LEU A 113 1.87 10.58 -1.83
N ARG A 114 0.90 11.50 -1.78
CA ARG A 114 0.89 12.70 -2.63
C ARG A 114 2.11 13.59 -2.39
N ALA A 115 2.55 13.74 -1.14
CA ALA A 115 3.69 14.58 -0.79
C ALA A 115 5.04 14.00 -1.26
N VAL A 116 5.15 12.67 -1.35
CA VAL A 116 6.41 11.98 -1.71
C VAL A 116 6.40 11.38 -3.13
N GLN A 117 5.42 11.72 -3.96
CA GLN A 117 5.36 11.25 -5.35
C GLN A 117 6.54 11.80 -6.16
N ASP A 118 7.23 10.92 -6.89
CA ASP A 118 8.38 11.28 -7.71
C ASP A 118 7.99 12.05 -8.99
N GLU A 119 8.98 12.65 -9.66
CA GLU A 119 8.80 13.34 -10.94
C GLU A 119 8.17 12.46 -12.04
N THR A 120 8.44 11.16 -12.01
CA THR A 120 7.85 10.15 -12.91
C THR A 120 6.37 9.86 -12.61
N GLY A 121 5.88 10.25 -11.44
CA GLY A 121 4.54 9.89 -10.95
C GLY A 121 4.50 8.61 -10.12
N GLY A 122 5.60 7.86 -10.02
CA GLY A 122 5.69 6.68 -9.16
C GLY A 122 6.24 6.97 -7.77
N TRP A 123 6.57 5.90 -7.04
CA TRP A 123 7.15 5.95 -5.70
C TRP A 123 8.38 5.07 -5.57
N TRP A 124 9.37 5.54 -4.83
CA TRP A 124 10.61 4.83 -4.55
C TRP A 124 10.39 3.55 -3.73
N ASN A 125 11.15 2.48 -3.99
CA ASN A 125 11.08 1.21 -3.24
C ASN A 125 11.26 1.41 -1.73
N VAL A 126 12.26 2.21 -1.35
CA VAL A 126 12.42 2.72 0.02
C VAL A 126 12.09 4.21 0.02
N MET A 127 11.05 4.59 0.76
CA MET A 127 10.52 5.96 0.76
C MET A 127 11.04 6.84 1.90
N SER A 128 11.65 6.25 2.93
CA SER A 128 12.24 7.01 4.05
C SER A 128 13.46 7.83 3.60
N GLU A 129 13.63 9.03 4.12
CA GLU A 129 14.87 9.80 3.92
C GLU A 129 16.09 9.05 4.50
N PRO A 130 17.30 9.16 3.90
CA PRO A 130 17.66 9.93 2.70
C PRO A 130 17.65 9.07 1.41
N TYR A 131 16.81 8.04 1.34
CA TYR A 131 16.90 7.01 0.31
C TYR A 131 16.25 7.36 -1.05
N PRO A 132 15.20 8.20 -1.15
CA PRO A 132 14.73 8.72 -2.43
C PRO A 132 15.90 9.31 -3.25
N GLY A 133 16.04 8.88 -4.51
CA GLY A 133 17.13 9.31 -5.39
C GLY A 133 18.53 8.75 -5.07
N ARG A 134 18.71 8.00 -3.96
CA ARG A 134 20.00 7.36 -3.65
C ARG A 134 20.32 6.25 -4.68
N PRO A 135 21.58 6.13 -5.15
CA PRO A 135 21.98 5.02 -6.01
C PRO A 135 21.60 3.65 -5.44
N GLY A 136 20.96 2.83 -6.27
CA GLY A 136 20.43 1.51 -5.90
C GLY A 136 18.95 1.51 -5.50
N ASN A 137 18.36 2.66 -5.19
CA ASN A 137 16.91 2.79 -5.10
C ASN A 137 16.30 2.88 -6.51
N TYR A 138 15.01 2.63 -6.62
CA TYR A 138 14.29 2.67 -7.89
C TYR A 138 12.81 2.94 -7.64
N ILE A 139 12.11 3.44 -8.66
CA ILE A 139 10.66 3.56 -8.63
C ILE A 139 10.06 2.16 -8.71
N GLU A 140 9.34 1.76 -7.66
CA GLU A 140 8.90 0.38 -7.46
C GLU A 140 7.55 0.15 -8.11
N SER A 141 7.52 -0.85 -8.98
CA SER A 141 6.39 -1.15 -9.86
C SER A 141 5.12 -1.54 -9.10
N SER A 142 5.21 -2.52 -8.20
CA SER A 142 4.01 -3.02 -7.51
C SER A 142 3.40 -2.03 -6.52
N ALA A 143 4.22 -1.27 -5.81
CA ALA A 143 3.77 -0.24 -4.90
C ALA A 143 3.13 0.91 -5.67
N SER A 144 3.76 1.36 -6.75
CA SER A 144 3.23 2.45 -7.58
C SER A 144 1.84 2.10 -8.13
N VAL A 145 1.63 0.86 -8.58
CA VAL A 145 0.31 0.43 -9.06
C VAL A 145 -0.72 0.25 -7.94
N MET A 146 -0.31 -0.23 -6.75
CA MET A 146 -1.18 -0.30 -5.57
C MET A 146 -1.63 1.09 -5.10
N PHE A 147 -0.72 2.05 -5.06
CA PHE A 147 -1.03 3.44 -4.74
C PHE A 147 -1.93 4.07 -5.78
N THR A 148 -1.64 3.86 -7.07
CA THR A 148 -2.48 4.34 -8.17
C THR A 148 -3.90 3.79 -8.06
N PHE A 149 -4.06 2.47 -7.87
CA PHE A 149 -5.36 1.85 -7.62
C PHE A 149 -6.08 2.50 -6.43
N ALA A 150 -5.40 2.66 -5.30
CA ALA A 150 -6.00 3.18 -4.08
C ALA A 150 -6.42 4.66 -4.23
N LEU A 151 -5.62 5.49 -4.88
CA LEU A 151 -5.95 6.88 -5.18
C LEU A 151 -7.15 7.00 -6.13
N LEU A 152 -7.15 6.23 -7.22
CA LEU A 152 -8.27 6.23 -8.19
C LEU A 152 -9.57 5.74 -7.55
N LYS A 153 -9.51 4.64 -6.80
CA LYS A 153 -10.67 4.12 -6.07
C LYS A 153 -11.15 5.09 -5.00
N GLY A 154 -10.23 5.73 -4.28
CA GLY A 154 -10.53 6.76 -3.29
C GLY A 154 -11.26 7.97 -3.90
N LEU A 155 -10.84 8.41 -5.09
CA LEU A 155 -11.51 9.46 -5.87
C LEU A 155 -12.91 9.02 -6.32
N ARG A 156 -13.04 7.83 -6.91
CA ARG A 156 -14.34 7.31 -7.39
C ARG A 156 -15.36 7.17 -6.27
N LEU A 157 -14.93 6.74 -5.09
CA LEU A 157 -15.79 6.57 -3.91
C LEU A 157 -16.06 7.88 -3.16
N GLY A 158 -15.49 9.02 -3.60
CA GLY A 158 -15.62 10.31 -2.92
C GLY A 158 -14.95 10.36 -1.54
N ILE A 159 -13.98 9.47 -1.29
CA ILE A 159 -13.21 9.42 -0.04
C ILE A 159 -12.09 10.47 -0.07
N LEU A 160 -11.52 10.71 -1.26
CA LEU A 160 -10.50 11.72 -1.51
C LEU A 160 -11.11 12.94 -2.24
N PRO A 161 -10.75 14.18 -1.86
CA PRO A 161 -11.19 15.37 -2.57
C PRO A 161 -10.58 15.42 -3.98
N LYS A 162 -11.42 15.68 -4.98
CA LYS A 162 -11.02 15.63 -6.40
C LYS A 162 -9.97 16.68 -6.71
N GLU A 163 -10.12 17.87 -6.15
CA GLU A 163 -9.28 19.04 -6.39
C GLU A 163 -7.83 18.81 -5.93
N GLU A 164 -7.62 17.95 -4.92
CA GLU A 164 -6.29 17.70 -4.37
C GLU A 164 -5.59 16.50 -5.00
N PHE A 165 -6.35 15.47 -5.42
CA PHE A 165 -5.81 14.15 -5.77
C PHE A 165 -5.94 13.76 -7.25
N THR A 166 -6.77 14.46 -8.05
CA THR A 166 -6.99 14.08 -9.46
C THR A 166 -5.69 14.07 -10.26
N GLU A 167 -4.88 15.13 -10.16
CA GLU A 167 -3.62 15.21 -10.91
C GLU A 167 -2.59 14.20 -10.42
N THR A 168 -2.46 14.01 -9.09
CA THR A 168 -1.57 13.00 -8.51
C THR A 168 -1.92 11.60 -9.01
N ALA A 169 -3.20 11.23 -9.01
CA ALA A 169 -3.65 9.92 -9.48
C ALA A 169 -3.48 9.76 -11.01
N ALA A 170 -3.74 10.81 -11.79
CA ALA A 170 -3.57 10.78 -13.25
C ALA A 170 -2.10 10.69 -13.66
N LYS A 171 -1.23 11.45 -12.99
CA LYS A 171 0.23 11.37 -13.17
C LYS A 171 0.73 9.97 -12.81
N ALA A 172 0.27 9.40 -11.71
CA ALA A 172 0.63 8.05 -11.29
C ALA A 172 0.23 6.99 -12.33
N TYR A 173 -1.00 7.07 -12.85
CA TYR A 173 -1.48 6.14 -13.86
C TYR A 173 -0.68 6.21 -15.16
N ARG A 174 -0.46 7.41 -15.69
CA ARG A 174 0.32 7.59 -16.93
C ARG A 174 1.77 7.13 -16.72
N GLY A 175 2.39 7.57 -15.63
CA GLY A 175 3.76 7.22 -15.28
C GLY A 175 3.96 5.71 -15.12
N MET A 176 3.05 5.00 -14.45
CA MET A 176 3.19 3.55 -14.30
C MET A 176 3.01 2.80 -15.63
N VAL A 177 2.14 3.28 -16.52
CA VAL A 177 2.01 2.70 -17.87
C VAL A 177 3.30 2.89 -18.65
N ASP A 178 3.83 4.11 -18.69
CA ASP A 178 5.06 4.44 -19.41
C ASP A 178 6.29 3.69 -18.86
N MET A 179 6.36 3.48 -17.54
CA MET A 179 7.54 2.87 -16.89
C MET A 179 7.52 1.34 -16.86
N PHE A 180 6.33 0.74 -16.78
CA PHE A 180 6.17 -0.67 -16.41
C PHE A 180 5.36 -1.50 -17.40
N VAL A 181 4.69 -0.91 -18.40
CA VAL A 181 4.00 -1.67 -19.45
C VAL A 181 4.89 -1.71 -20.70
N THR A 182 5.16 -2.92 -21.19
CA THR A 182 5.83 -3.13 -22.48
C THR A 182 4.90 -3.91 -23.40
N GLU A 183 4.77 -3.47 -24.66
CA GLU A 183 4.07 -4.20 -25.71
C GLU A 183 5.05 -5.14 -26.43
N ASN A 184 4.65 -6.40 -26.59
CA ASN A 184 5.41 -7.41 -27.33
C ASN A 184 4.97 -7.44 -28.80
N ASP A 185 5.85 -7.96 -29.68
CA ASP A 185 5.55 -8.08 -31.13
C ASP A 185 4.34 -8.99 -31.44
N ASP A 186 3.92 -9.83 -30.50
CA ASP A 186 2.75 -10.72 -30.61
C ASP A 186 1.44 -10.08 -30.13
N GLY A 187 1.48 -8.80 -29.76
CA GLY A 187 0.33 -8.03 -29.27
C GLY A 187 -0.01 -8.28 -27.80
N THR A 188 0.81 -9.05 -27.07
CA THR A 188 0.68 -9.21 -25.62
C THR A 188 1.37 -8.07 -24.85
N LEU A 189 1.01 -7.90 -23.57
CA LEU A 189 1.61 -6.90 -22.69
C LEU A 189 2.42 -7.58 -21.58
N ASN A 190 3.55 -6.99 -21.22
CA ASN A 190 4.29 -7.32 -20.00
C ASN A 190 4.10 -6.24 -18.94
N TRP A 191 4.08 -6.68 -17.68
CA TRP A 191 4.24 -5.83 -16.50
C TRP A 191 5.65 -5.99 -15.94
N GLU A 192 6.42 -4.92 -15.91
CA GLU A 192 7.85 -4.96 -15.65
C GLU A 192 8.21 -4.58 -14.20
N LYS A 193 9.44 -4.95 -13.80
CA LYS A 193 10.16 -4.38 -12.65
C LYS A 193 9.49 -4.54 -11.28
N THR A 194 8.65 -5.56 -11.09
CA THR A 194 8.07 -5.83 -9.77
C THR A 194 9.13 -6.44 -8.85
N VAL A 195 9.40 -5.84 -7.70
CA VAL A 195 10.34 -6.44 -6.73
C VAL A 195 9.78 -7.75 -6.18
N GLU A 196 10.62 -8.78 -5.99
CA GLU A 196 10.16 -10.12 -5.56
C GLU A 196 9.54 -10.13 -4.15
N VAL A 197 10.27 -10.50 -3.10
CA VAL A 197 9.76 -10.56 -1.72
C VAL A 197 10.75 -9.87 -0.81
N GLY A 198 10.39 -8.65 -0.40
CA GLY A 198 10.93 -8.05 0.81
C GLY A 198 10.21 -8.64 2.01
N SER A 199 10.96 -8.88 3.09
CA SER A 199 10.43 -9.46 4.32
C SER A 199 11.12 -8.83 5.52
N LEU A 200 10.46 -8.85 6.68
CA LEU A 200 11.12 -8.58 7.96
C LEU A 200 11.69 -9.87 8.59
N GLY A 201 12.03 -10.87 7.74
CA GLY A 201 12.84 -12.04 8.12
C GLY A 201 14.35 -11.80 8.03
N SER A 202 14.79 -10.60 7.62
CA SER A 202 16.20 -10.19 7.51
C SER A 202 16.48 -8.98 8.41
N ASN A 203 17.41 -8.08 8.03
CA ASN A 203 17.81 -6.91 8.81
C ASN A 203 17.11 -5.59 8.44
N ALA A 204 16.21 -5.62 7.44
CA ALA A 204 15.41 -4.48 7.00
C ALA A 204 16.21 -3.20 6.66
N THR A 205 17.47 -3.33 6.22
CA THR A 205 18.27 -2.18 5.76
C THR A 205 17.90 -1.78 4.34
N PHE A 206 18.34 -0.60 3.92
CA PHE A 206 18.21 -0.17 2.53
C PHE A 206 18.91 -1.14 1.58
N GLU A 207 20.12 -1.58 1.93
CA GLU A 207 20.88 -2.54 1.11
C GLU A 207 20.11 -3.86 0.97
N TYR A 208 19.41 -4.31 2.01
CA TYR A 208 18.54 -5.46 1.93
C TYR A 208 17.39 -5.22 0.92
N TYR A 209 16.58 -4.17 1.11
CA TYR A 209 15.43 -3.91 0.23
C TYR A 209 15.82 -3.65 -1.23
N SER A 210 16.94 -2.97 -1.45
CA SER A 210 17.45 -2.62 -2.78
C SER A 210 18.15 -3.79 -3.48
N SER A 211 18.58 -4.82 -2.73
CA SER A 211 19.20 -6.02 -3.31
C SER A 211 18.20 -7.04 -3.87
N ILE A 212 16.91 -6.90 -3.55
CA ILE A 212 15.88 -7.86 -3.96
C ILE A 212 15.67 -7.75 -5.46
N LYS A 213 15.65 -8.89 -6.15
CA LYS A 213 15.52 -8.91 -7.60
C LYS A 213 14.16 -8.42 -8.05
N LEU A 214 14.13 -7.94 -9.30
CA LEU A 214 12.92 -7.56 -9.99
C LEU A 214 12.49 -8.70 -10.92
N ARG A 215 11.18 -8.88 -11.06
CA ARG A 215 10.56 -9.84 -11.98
C ARG A 215 9.58 -9.15 -12.91
N GLN A 216 9.61 -9.61 -14.15
CA GLN A 216 8.57 -9.37 -15.14
C GLN A 216 7.36 -10.27 -14.83
N ASN A 217 6.16 -9.77 -15.06
CA ASN A 217 4.88 -10.46 -14.93
C ASN A 217 4.64 -11.09 -13.55
N ASP A 218 5.26 -10.54 -12.50
CA ASP A 218 4.96 -10.94 -11.13
C ASP A 218 3.53 -10.48 -10.75
N LEU A 219 2.75 -11.41 -10.22
CA LEU A 219 1.32 -11.20 -9.95
C LEU A 219 1.05 -10.15 -8.88
N ARG A 220 2.02 -9.82 -8.02
CA ARG A 220 1.87 -8.76 -7.03
C ARG A 220 1.82 -7.37 -7.66
N GLY A 221 2.41 -7.20 -8.84
CA GLY A 221 2.28 -5.99 -9.65
C GLY A 221 1.20 -6.15 -10.73
N GLY A 222 1.35 -7.15 -11.60
CA GLY A 222 0.46 -7.33 -12.76
C GLY A 222 -1.00 -7.61 -12.39
N GLY A 223 -1.24 -8.31 -11.27
CA GLY A 223 -2.58 -8.52 -10.74
C GLY A 223 -3.27 -7.21 -10.33
N VAL A 224 -2.52 -6.32 -9.69
CA VAL A 224 -3.03 -5.02 -9.22
C VAL A 224 -3.15 -4.04 -10.39
N PHE A 225 -2.31 -4.15 -11.42
CA PHE A 225 -2.44 -3.35 -12.65
C PHE A 225 -3.80 -3.49 -13.31
N MET A 226 -4.36 -4.70 -13.40
CA MET A 226 -5.72 -4.89 -13.92
C MET A 226 -6.77 -4.15 -13.08
N LEU A 227 -6.62 -4.12 -11.75
CA LEU A 227 -7.52 -3.37 -10.87
C LEU A 227 -7.37 -1.86 -11.05
N ALA A 228 -6.14 -1.37 -11.18
CA ALA A 228 -5.85 0.05 -11.39
C ALA A 228 -6.37 0.54 -12.75
N ALA A 229 -6.20 -0.27 -13.81
CA ALA A 229 -6.74 0.00 -15.15
C ALA A 229 -8.26 0.09 -15.14
N LEU A 230 -8.94 -0.83 -14.45
CA LEU A 230 -10.39 -0.77 -14.28
C LEU A 230 -10.84 0.50 -13.55
N GLU A 231 -10.18 0.86 -12.44
CA GLU A 231 -10.49 2.09 -11.71
C GLU A 231 -10.26 3.33 -12.58
N TRP A 232 -9.18 3.35 -13.39
CA TRP A 232 -8.90 4.41 -14.34
C TRP A 232 -10.01 4.54 -15.38
N GLU A 233 -10.38 3.45 -16.07
CA GLU A 233 -11.42 3.46 -17.11
C GLU A 233 -12.80 3.82 -16.56
N SER A 234 -13.09 3.45 -15.30
CA SER A 234 -14.38 3.74 -14.65
C SER A 234 -14.55 5.19 -14.18
N ARG A 235 -13.51 6.03 -14.30
CA ARG A 235 -13.59 7.43 -13.89
C ARG A 235 -14.59 8.18 -14.77
N THR A 236 -15.60 8.81 -14.17
CA THR A 236 -16.48 9.74 -14.89
C THR A 236 -15.69 11.01 -15.21
N CYS A 237 -15.55 11.32 -16.50
CA CYS A 237 -14.98 12.57 -17.02
C CYS A 237 -15.68 13.81 -16.45
#